data_AF-A0A172QR09-F1
#
_entry.id   AF-A0A172QR09-F1
#
_cell.length_a   1.000
_cell.length_b   1.000
_cell.length_c   1.000
_cell.angle_alpha   90.00
_cell.angle_beta   90.00
_cell.angle_gamma   90.00
#
_symmetry.space_group_name_H-M   'P 1'
#
loop_
_entity.id
_entity.type
_entity.pdbx_description
1 polymer ?
#
loop_
_entity_poly.entity_id
_entity_poly.type
_entity_poly.pdbx_seq_one_letter_code
_entity_poly.pdbx_strand_id
1 'polypeptide(L)'
;MKILYFFPIWMQFACGAIISLPIATGFASINPGWDNLFTYFIMFQIGAYGRNLITYIADNSNLWWLISTGAVWAGLSGIMLLQGGVFLSPMRIPVSIAGVTMGVVGITLFNKCAPWVGLAWIGKKTLPIYLLHCPLIGVIYGISPAWPENSALIQFMVPLITTIAVVIISLLLEKPLRAIPGIFTAPWRGEGVQTLQSANK
;
A
#
# COMPACT_ATOMS: atom_id res chain seq x y z
N MET A 1 -10.78 21.67 -10.91
CA MET A 1 -10.92 21.90 -9.45
C MET A 1 -9.77 22.75 -8.98
N LYS A 2 -9.96 24.08 -8.87
CA LYS A 2 -8.95 25.05 -8.41
C LYS A 2 -8.94 25.22 -6.88
N ILE A 3 -9.78 24.48 -6.15
CA ILE A 3 -10.06 24.68 -4.72
C ILE A 3 -9.14 23.87 -3.79
N LEU A 4 -8.48 22.82 -4.28
CA LEU A 4 -7.56 22.00 -3.47
C LEU A 4 -6.13 22.56 -3.36
N TYR A 5 -5.82 23.67 -4.06
CA TYR A 5 -4.51 24.34 -3.95
C TYR A 5 -4.43 25.33 -2.77
N PHE A 6 -5.49 25.51 -1.98
CA PHE A 6 -5.50 26.54 -0.95
C PHE A 6 -4.87 26.11 0.38
N PHE A 7 -4.67 24.80 0.60
CA PHE A 7 -4.15 24.31 1.86
C PHE A 7 -2.69 23.87 1.75
N PRO A 8 -1.79 24.46 2.54
CA PRO A 8 -0.38 24.11 2.51
C PRO A 8 -0.18 22.67 3.04
N ILE A 9 0.81 21.95 2.49
CA ILE A 9 1.00 20.49 2.66
C ILE A 9 1.01 20.04 4.12
N TRP A 10 1.71 20.78 4.99
CA TRP A 10 1.73 20.54 6.44
C TRP A 10 0.34 20.51 7.09
N MET A 11 -0.60 21.34 6.64
CA MET A 11 -1.97 21.35 7.17
C MET A 11 -2.76 20.11 6.71
N GLN A 12 -2.50 19.62 5.50
CA GLN A 12 -3.12 18.38 5.00
C GLN A 12 -2.60 17.16 5.79
N PHE A 13 -1.30 17.13 6.10
CA PHE A 13 -0.70 16.15 6.99
C PHE A 13 -1.22 16.25 8.43
N ALA A 14 -1.35 17.47 8.97
CA ALA A 14 -1.89 17.70 10.30
C ALA A 14 -3.33 17.18 10.40
N CYS A 15 -4.18 17.51 9.42
CA CYS A 15 -5.55 16.98 9.36
C CYS A 15 -5.57 15.45 9.27
N GLY A 16 -4.70 14.86 8.44
CA GLY A 16 -4.59 13.41 8.33
C GLY A 16 -4.17 12.76 9.64
N ALA A 17 -3.18 13.33 10.33
CA ALA A 17 -2.70 12.85 11.63
C ALA A 17 -3.75 12.97 12.73
N ILE A 18 -4.49 14.09 12.78
CA ILE A 18 -5.58 14.30 13.75
C ILE A 18 -6.67 13.24 13.57
N ILE A 19 -6.98 12.84 12.34
CA ILE A 19 -8.00 11.81 12.05
C ILE A 19 -7.44 10.42 12.32
N SER A 20 -6.22 10.12 11.87
CA SER A 20 -5.68 8.76 11.90
C SER A 20 -5.16 8.35 13.27
N LEU A 21 -4.52 9.25 14.03
CA LEU A 21 -3.83 8.90 15.27
C LEU A 21 -4.79 8.37 16.35
N PRO A 22 -5.95 8.99 16.64
CA PRO A 22 -6.89 8.49 17.64
C PRO A 22 -7.39 7.08 17.32
N ILE A 23 -7.64 6.79 16.03
CA ILE A 23 -8.11 5.48 15.59
C ILE A 23 -6.96 4.45 15.61
N ALA A 24 -5.77 4.84 15.13
CA ALA A 24 -4.59 3.98 15.10
C ALA A 24 -4.10 3.56 16.49
N THR A 25 -4.29 4.43 17.48
CA THR A 25 -3.91 4.20 18.89
C THR A 25 -5.05 3.60 19.73
N GLY A 26 -6.22 3.37 19.14
CA GLY A 26 -7.37 2.77 19.81
C GLY A 26 -8.13 3.71 20.74
N PHE A 27 -7.85 5.02 20.73
CA PHE A 27 -8.61 6.03 21.47
C PHE A 27 -10.00 6.28 20.87
N ALA A 28 -10.20 5.99 19.58
CA ALA A 28 -11.48 6.10 18.91
C ALA A 28 -11.72 4.89 18.00
N SER A 29 -12.95 4.43 17.89
CA SER A 29 -13.40 3.44 16.91
C SER A 29 -14.71 3.88 16.28
N ILE A 30 -14.87 3.62 14.98
CA ILE A 30 -16.06 3.95 14.21
C ILE A 30 -16.73 2.63 13.81
N ASN A 31 -16.06 1.84 12.98
CA ASN A 31 -16.42 0.47 12.67
C ASN A 31 -15.20 -0.28 12.07
N PRO A 32 -15.17 -1.61 12.10
CA PRO A 32 -14.00 -2.37 11.64
C PRO A 32 -13.58 -2.11 10.18
N GLY A 33 -14.52 -1.73 9.31
CA GLY A 33 -14.25 -1.42 7.90
C GLY A 33 -13.59 -0.06 7.70
N TRP A 34 -14.06 0.96 8.42
CA TRP A 34 -13.56 2.33 8.37
C TRP A 34 -12.34 2.55 9.26
N ASP A 35 -12.22 1.82 10.36
CA ASP A 35 -11.11 1.96 11.30
C ASP A 35 -9.77 1.69 10.62
N ASN A 36 -9.70 0.67 9.75
CA ASN A 36 -8.51 0.40 8.94
C ASN A 36 -8.24 1.52 7.95
N LEU A 37 -9.27 2.02 7.26
CA LEU A 37 -9.14 3.09 6.27
C LEU A 37 -8.57 4.36 6.90
N PHE A 38 -9.10 4.78 8.05
CA PHE A 38 -8.63 5.97 8.75
C PHE A 38 -7.29 5.76 9.44
N THR A 39 -7.02 4.57 9.98
CA THR A 39 -5.71 4.23 10.56
C THR A 39 -4.58 4.39 9.54
N TYR A 40 -4.79 3.92 8.31
CA TYR A 40 -3.78 3.98 7.26
C TYR A 40 -3.81 5.28 6.44
N PHE A 41 -4.73 6.21 6.75
CA PHE A 41 -4.88 7.46 6.00
C PHE A 41 -3.61 8.32 6.02
N ILE A 42 -2.94 8.44 7.16
CA ILE A 42 -1.68 9.19 7.23
C ILE A 42 -0.56 8.52 6.41
N MET A 43 -0.51 7.18 6.39
CA MET A 43 0.45 6.46 5.56
C MET A 43 0.17 6.65 4.08
N PHE A 44 -1.11 6.71 3.70
CA PHE A 44 -1.52 7.06 2.36
C PHE A 44 -1.09 8.48 1.98
N GLN A 45 -1.25 9.46 2.87
CA GLN A 45 -0.75 10.83 2.65
C GLN A 45 0.78 10.86 2.52
N ILE A 46 1.51 10.12 3.35
CA ILE A 46 2.97 9.97 3.22
C ILE A 46 3.32 9.38 1.84
N GLY A 47 2.58 8.38 1.36
CA GLY A 47 2.77 7.85 0.00
C GLY A 47 2.46 8.85 -1.11
N ALA A 48 1.38 9.63 -0.96
CA ALA A 48 0.91 10.58 -1.96
C ALA A 48 1.84 11.80 -2.09
N TYR A 49 2.31 12.36 -0.98
CA TYR A 49 3.15 13.56 -0.95
C TYR A 49 4.64 13.27 -0.77
N GLY A 50 4.99 12.10 -0.26
CA GLY A 50 6.37 11.69 0.04
C GLY A 50 7.14 11.18 -1.17
N ARG A 51 6.73 11.48 -2.41
CA ARG A 51 7.45 11.04 -3.62
C ARG A 51 8.94 11.35 -3.55
N ASN A 52 9.30 12.57 -3.17
CA ASN A 52 10.71 13.00 -3.06
C ASN A 52 11.47 12.23 -1.98
N LEU A 53 10.81 11.93 -0.86
CA LEU A 53 11.39 11.14 0.23
C LEU A 53 11.61 9.69 -0.21
N ILE A 54 10.62 9.11 -0.89
CA ILE A 54 10.69 7.74 -1.43
C ILE A 54 11.80 7.64 -2.47
N THR A 55 11.92 8.62 -3.38
CA THR A 55 13.02 8.64 -4.37
C THR A 55 14.37 8.79 -3.69
N TYR A 56 14.48 9.66 -2.68
CA TYR A 56 15.72 9.82 -1.92
C TYR A 56 16.15 8.51 -1.22
N ILE A 57 15.21 7.83 -0.57
CA ILE A 57 15.46 6.52 0.06
C ILE A 57 15.85 5.48 -0.99
N ALA A 58 15.21 5.49 -2.16
CA ALA A 58 15.49 4.57 -3.26
C ALA A 58 16.88 4.79 -3.89
N ASP A 59 17.31 6.05 -4.03
CA ASP A 59 18.60 6.40 -4.62
C ASP A 59 19.74 5.99 -3.69
N ASN A 60 19.57 6.18 -2.39
CA ASN A 60 20.55 5.79 -1.37
C ASN A 60 20.41 4.32 -0.92
N SER A 61 19.53 3.52 -1.53
CA SER A 61 19.30 2.14 -1.10
C SER A 61 20.50 1.23 -1.39
N ASN A 62 20.97 0.54 -0.35
CA ASN A 62 22.01 -0.48 -0.42
C ASN A 62 21.62 -1.70 0.44
N LEU A 63 22.35 -2.81 0.30
CA LEU A 63 22.06 -4.03 1.05
C LEU A 63 22.10 -3.83 2.58
N TRP A 64 22.98 -2.97 3.07
CA TRP A 64 23.08 -2.63 4.50
C TRP A 64 21.84 -1.91 5.02
N TRP A 65 21.25 -1.00 4.23
CA TRP A 65 19.98 -0.36 4.53
C TRP A 65 18.84 -1.39 4.61
N LEU A 66 18.83 -2.39 3.74
CA LEU A 66 17.83 -3.46 3.80
C LEU A 66 17.96 -4.28 5.09
N ILE A 67 19.18 -4.68 5.44
CA ILE A 67 19.45 -5.44 6.66
C ILE A 67 19.09 -4.60 7.89
N SER A 68 19.49 -3.32 7.93
CA SER A 68 19.23 -2.43 9.06
C SER A 68 17.74 -2.17 9.24
N THR A 69 17.02 -1.77 8.18
CA THR A 69 15.58 -1.53 8.25
C THR A 69 14.79 -2.80 8.53
N GLY A 70 15.23 -3.94 7.99
CA GLY A 70 14.67 -5.26 8.30
C GLY A 70 14.88 -5.67 9.75
N ALA A 71 16.07 -5.44 10.31
CA ALA A 71 16.35 -5.71 11.72
C ALA A 71 15.52 -4.82 12.66
N VAL A 72 15.39 -3.53 12.35
CA VAL A 72 14.54 -2.60 13.11
C VAL A 72 13.07 -3.04 13.05
N TRP A 73 12.57 -3.37 11.85
CA TRP A 73 11.20 -3.84 11.68
C TRP A 73 10.95 -5.15 12.44
N ALA A 74 11.84 -6.12 12.33
CA ALA A 74 11.74 -7.40 13.03
C ALA A 74 11.81 -7.23 14.55
N GLY A 75 12.71 -6.37 15.05
CA GLY A 75 12.83 -6.06 16.47
C GLY A 75 11.57 -5.40 17.03
N LEU A 76 11.06 -4.37 16.37
CA LEU A 76 9.83 -3.69 16.79
C LEU A 76 8.61 -4.62 16.73
N SER A 77 8.51 -5.45 15.68
CA SER A 77 7.45 -6.44 15.54
C SER A 77 7.53 -7.51 16.63
N GLY A 78 8.74 -7.97 16.98
CA GLY A 78 8.97 -8.92 18.06
C GLY A 78 8.54 -8.36 19.42
N ILE A 79 8.92 -7.12 19.75
CA ILE A 79 8.50 -6.45 20.98
C ILE A 79 6.97 -6.35 21.04
N MET A 80 6.34 -5.97 19.93
CA MET A 80 4.89 -5.83 19.82
C MET A 80 4.16 -7.17 20.00
N LEU A 81 4.72 -8.28 19.50
CA LEU A 81 4.19 -9.62 19.74
C LEU A 81 4.29 -10.04 21.21
N LEU A 82 5.42 -9.73 21.87
CA LEU A 82 5.63 -10.03 23.28
C LEU A 82 4.70 -9.23 24.21
N GLN A 83 4.23 -8.05 23.78
CA GLN A 83 3.29 -7.21 24.52
C GLN A 83 1.81 -7.63 24.35
N GLY A 84 1.53 -8.73 23.64
CA GLY A 84 0.21 -9.36 23.65
C GLY A 84 -0.81 -8.78 22.68
N GLY A 85 -0.43 -8.01 21.65
CA GLY A 85 -1.40 -7.69 20.61
C GLY A 85 -1.01 -6.63 19.57
N VAL A 86 -1.52 -6.85 18.34
CA VAL A 86 -1.22 -6.06 17.14
C VAL A 86 -2.10 -4.81 17.01
N PHE A 87 -3.27 -4.80 17.67
CA PHE A 87 -4.37 -3.92 17.28
C PHE A 87 -4.52 -2.62 18.09
N LEU A 88 -3.88 -2.50 19.26
CA LEU A 88 -4.06 -1.34 20.17
C LEU A 88 -2.75 -0.73 20.67
N SER A 89 -1.60 -1.18 20.16
CA SER A 89 -0.31 -0.69 20.66
C SER A 89 0.13 0.57 19.89
N PRO A 90 0.56 1.64 20.58
CA PRO A 90 1.20 2.80 19.93
C PRO A 90 2.45 2.40 19.13
N MET A 91 3.01 1.21 19.35
CA MET A 91 4.09 0.63 18.53
C MET A 91 3.68 0.33 17.08
N ARG A 92 2.39 0.30 16.75
CA ARG A 92 1.92 0.03 15.39
C ARG A 92 2.44 1.04 14.37
N ILE A 93 2.54 2.31 14.76
CA ILE A 93 3.03 3.39 13.89
C ILE A 93 4.51 3.18 13.54
N PRO A 94 5.45 3.08 14.49
CA PRO A 94 6.86 2.87 14.16
C PRO A 94 7.11 1.53 13.45
N VAL A 95 6.39 0.46 13.80
CA VAL A 95 6.46 -0.82 13.06
C VAL A 95 6.03 -0.64 11.61
N SER A 96 4.94 0.08 11.37
CA SER A 96 4.44 0.35 10.02
C SER A 96 5.40 1.21 9.22
N ILE A 97 5.99 2.26 9.81
CA ILE A 97 7.02 3.09 9.17
C ILE A 97 8.23 2.23 8.80
N ALA A 98 8.76 1.46 9.74
CA ALA A 98 9.91 0.58 9.50
C ALA A 98 9.62 -0.45 8.39
N GLY A 99 8.42 -1.04 8.40
CA GLY A 99 7.99 -2.01 7.39
C GLY A 99 7.85 -1.37 6.01
N VAL A 100 7.28 -0.17 5.92
CA VAL A 100 7.18 0.58 4.66
C VAL A 100 8.57 0.94 4.14
N THR A 101 9.46 1.45 4.99
CA THR A 101 10.84 1.76 4.59
C THR A 101 11.58 0.52 4.11
N MET A 102 11.48 -0.60 4.85
CA MET A 102 12.05 -1.88 4.45
C MET A 102 11.50 -2.34 3.09
N GLY A 103 10.18 -2.22 2.87
CA GLY A 103 9.55 -2.56 1.60
C GLY A 103 10.05 -1.71 0.43
N VAL A 104 10.19 -0.39 0.62
CA VAL A 104 10.75 0.52 -0.38
C VAL A 104 12.22 0.20 -0.70
N VAL A 105 13.04 -0.06 0.32
CA VAL A 105 14.44 -0.45 0.13
C VAL A 105 14.53 -1.81 -0.57
N GLY A 106 13.72 -2.79 -0.15
CA GLY A 106 13.68 -4.12 -0.73
C GLY A 106 13.28 -4.11 -2.20
N ILE A 107 12.21 -3.39 -2.55
CA ILE A 107 11.72 -3.34 -3.93
C ILE A 107 12.71 -2.61 -4.86
N THR A 108 13.39 -1.57 -4.35
CA THR A 108 14.38 -0.82 -5.15
C THR A 108 15.62 -1.66 -5.42
N LEU A 109 16.13 -2.39 -4.42
CA LEU A 109 17.23 -3.33 -4.60
C LEU A 109 16.85 -4.50 -5.52
N PHE A 110 15.64 -5.05 -5.34
CA PHE A 110 15.16 -6.12 -6.21
C PHE A 110 15.11 -5.66 -7.67
N ASN A 111 14.62 -4.44 -7.94
CA ASN A 111 14.59 -3.89 -9.28
C ASN A 111 15.99 -3.59 -9.86
N LYS A 112 16.97 -3.24 -9.00
CA LYS A 112 18.39 -3.10 -9.40
C LYS A 112 19.01 -4.45 -9.78
N CYS A 113 18.72 -5.51 -9.03
CA CYS A 113 19.30 -6.85 -9.24
C CYS A 113 18.60 -7.67 -10.32
N ALA A 114 17.28 -7.51 -10.47
CA ALA A 114 16.45 -8.30 -11.37
C ALA A 114 15.52 -7.40 -12.22
N PRO A 115 16.08 -6.49 -13.05
CA PRO A 115 15.28 -5.56 -13.85
C PRO A 115 14.37 -6.27 -14.88
N TRP A 116 14.73 -7.50 -15.27
CA TRP A 116 13.96 -8.32 -16.23
C TRP A 116 12.59 -8.76 -15.70
N VAL A 117 12.35 -8.71 -14.39
CA VAL A 117 11.06 -9.12 -13.78
C VAL A 117 9.96 -8.10 -14.10
N GLY A 118 10.31 -6.90 -14.58
CA GLY A 118 9.32 -5.94 -15.09
C GLY A 118 8.42 -5.37 -13.99
N LEU A 119 8.89 -5.26 -12.75
CA LEU A 119 8.13 -4.67 -11.64
C LEU A 119 7.63 -3.25 -11.97
N ALA A 120 8.41 -2.47 -12.71
CA ALA A 120 8.00 -1.16 -13.19
C ALA A 120 6.77 -1.21 -14.11
N TRP A 121 6.59 -2.29 -14.86
CA TRP A 121 5.39 -2.51 -15.67
C TRP A 121 4.17 -2.84 -14.80
N ILE A 122 4.35 -3.67 -13.77
CA ILE A 122 3.28 -3.98 -12.79
C ILE A 122 2.86 -2.70 -12.05
N GLY A 123 3.82 -1.87 -11.63
CA GLY A 123 3.57 -0.59 -10.95
C GLY A 123 2.73 0.40 -11.77
N LYS A 124 2.88 0.38 -13.11
CA LYS A 124 2.06 1.21 -14.02
C LYS A 124 0.62 0.72 -14.14
N LYS A 125 0.33 -0.53 -13.75
CA LYS A 125 -0.99 -1.17 -13.80
C LYS A 125 -1.60 -1.37 -12.42
N THR A 126 -1.29 -0.47 -11.49
CA THR A 126 -1.82 -0.52 -10.12
C THR A 126 -3.31 -0.20 -10.06
N LEU A 127 -3.84 0.64 -10.95
CA LEU A 127 -5.26 1.03 -10.94
C LEU A 127 -6.24 -0.16 -10.97
N PRO A 128 -6.17 -1.12 -11.92
CA PRO A 128 -7.07 -2.27 -11.91
C PRO A 128 -6.91 -3.14 -10.65
N ILE A 129 -5.68 -3.28 -10.14
CA ILE A 129 -5.42 -4.00 -8.89
C ILE A 129 -6.11 -3.29 -7.72
N TYR A 130 -5.96 -1.96 -7.58
CA TYR A 130 -6.60 -1.18 -6.52
C TYR A 130 -8.13 -1.26 -6.54
N LEU A 131 -8.75 -1.34 -7.71
CA LEU A 131 -10.21 -1.41 -7.79
C LEU A 131 -10.74 -2.84 -7.59
N LEU A 132 -10.02 -3.84 -8.08
CA LEU A 132 -10.50 -5.22 -8.10
C LEU A 132 -10.02 -6.07 -6.92
N HIS A 133 -8.96 -5.68 -6.22
CA HIS A 133 -8.41 -6.53 -5.15
C HIS A 133 -9.41 -6.77 -4.01
N CYS A 134 -10.10 -5.75 -3.50
CA CYS A 134 -11.11 -5.93 -2.44
C CYS A 134 -12.24 -6.90 -2.82
N PRO A 135 -12.96 -6.70 -3.94
CA PRO A 135 -14.02 -7.65 -4.33
C PRO A 135 -13.47 -9.03 -4.65
N LEU A 136 -12.29 -9.15 -5.28
CA LEU A 136 -11.67 -10.45 -5.57
C LEU A 136 -11.26 -11.20 -4.31
N ILE A 137 -10.68 -10.51 -3.31
CA ILE A 137 -10.41 -11.09 -1.99
C ILE A 137 -11.71 -11.59 -1.37
N GLY A 138 -12.77 -10.77 -1.42
CA GLY A 138 -14.11 -11.16 -0.94
C GLY A 138 -14.64 -12.42 -1.62
N VAL A 139 -14.46 -12.56 -2.94
CA VAL A 139 -14.85 -13.77 -3.69
C VAL A 139 -13.99 -14.98 -3.29
N ILE A 140 -12.66 -14.83 -3.24
CA ILE A 140 -11.74 -15.93 -2.91
C ILE A 140 -12.01 -16.48 -1.51
N TYR A 141 -12.21 -15.60 -0.53
CA TYR A 141 -12.53 -16.01 0.84
C TYR A 141 -14.00 -16.44 0.99
N GLY A 142 -14.93 -15.86 0.20
CA GLY A 142 -16.34 -16.24 0.19
C GLY A 142 -16.61 -17.63 -0.39
N ILE A 143 -15.71 -18.15 -1.22
CA ILE A 143 -15.74 -19.53 -1.73
C ILE A 143 -15.32 -20.55 -0.64
N SER A 144 -14.95 -20.09 0.55
CA SER A 144 -14.67 -20.89 1.76
C SER A 144 -13.89 -22.18 1.50
N PRO A 145 -12.61 -22.11 1.08
CA PRO A 145 -11.72 -23.23 1.32
C PRO A 145 -11.52 -23.29 2.84
N ALA A 146 -11.87 -24.42 3.46
CA ALA A 146 -11.44 -24.71 4.83
C ALA A 146 -9.91 -24.88 4.80
N TRP A 147 -9.20 -23.76 4.84
CA TRP A 147 -7.74 -23.77 4.86
C TRP A 147 -7.30 -24.40 6.18
N PRO A 148 -6.39 -25.39 6.16
CA PRO A 148 -5.88 -25.96 7.40
C PRO A 148 -5.08 -24.89 8.17
N GLU A 149 -5.68 -24.28 9.20
CA GLU A 149 -5.06 -23.18 9.96
C GLU A 149 -3.94 -23.64 10.90
N ASN A 150 -3.72 -24.95 10.99
CA ASN A 150 -2.90 -25.58 12.03
C ASN A 150 -1.39 -25.50 11.77
N SER A 151 -0.96 -25.00 10.60
CA SER A 151 0.47 -24.88 10.24
C SER A 151 0.85 -23.43 10.01
N ALA A 152 1.91 -22.98 10.68
CA ALA A 152 2.49 -21.66 10.48
C ALA A 152 2.86 -21.42 9.01
N LEU A 153 3.34 -22.45 8.31
CA LEU A 153 3.66 -22.34 6.88
C LEU A 153 2.42 -22.00 6.05
N ILE A 154 1.27 -22.59 6.36
CA ILE A 154 0.01 -22.33 5.64
C ILE A 154 -0.44 -20.89 5.91
N GLN A 155 -0.33 -20.41 7.15
CA GLN A 155 -0.66 -19.02 7.50
C GLN A 155 0.19 -17.98 6.74
N PHE A 156 1.44 -18.33 6.40
CA PHE A 156 2.29 -17.48 5.54
C PHE A 156 1.99 -17.66 4.04
N MET A 157 1.78 -18.90 3.58
CA MET A 157 1.59 -19.20 2.16
C MET A 157 0.23 -18.77 1.64
N VAL A 158 -0.83 -18.84 2.45
CA VAL A 158 -2.19 -18.47 2.03
C VAL A 158 -2.26 -17.00 1.62
N PRO A 159 -1.87 -16.01 2.44
CA PRO A 159 -1.85 -14.60 2.04
C PRO A 159 -0.97 -14.34 0.81
N LEU A 160 0.17 -15.02 0.71
CA LEU A 160 1.09 -14.88 -0.43
C LEU A 160 0.44 -15.36 -1.74
N ILE A 161 -0.09 -16.59 -1.74
CA ILE A 161 -0.75 -17.19 -2.91
C ILE A 161 -2.01 -16.40 -3.27
N THR A 162 -2.82 -16.01 -2.29
CA THR A 162 -4.00 -15.17 -2.52
C THR A 162 -3.61 -13.83 -3.13
N THR A 163 -2.56 -13.17 -2.64
CA THR A 163 -2.08 -11.91 -3.20
C THR A 163 -1.65 -12.09 -4.66
N ILE A 164 -0.87 -13.12 -4.96
CA ILE A 164 -0.43 -13.44 -6.33
C ILE A 164 -1.65 -13.69 -7.23
N ALA A 165 -2.60 -14.51 -6.78
CA ALA A 165 -3.81 -14.84 -7.53
C ALA A 165 -4.66 -13.58 -7.80
N VAL A 166 -4.89 -12.75 -6.79
CA VAL A 166 -5.65 -11.50 -6.91
C VAL A 166 -4.99 -10.54 -7.90
N VAL A 167 -3.66 -10.39 -7.84
CA VAL A 167 -2.90 -9.54 -8.77
C VAL A 167 -3.03 -10.07 -10.19
N ILE A 168 -2.83 -11.37 -10.41
CA ILE A 168 -2.94 -11.99 -11.73
C ILE A 168 -4.37 -11.81 -12.29
N ILE A 169 -5.40 -12.14 -11.51
CA ILE A 169 -6.80 -12.02 -11.93
C ILE A 169 -7.13 -10.55 -12.23
N SER A 170 -6.69 -9.60 -11.40
CA SER A 170 -6.90 -8.17 -11.64
C SER A 170 -6.29 -7.71 -12.97
N LEU A 171 -5.09 -8.18 -13.30
CA LEU A 171 -4.41 -7.86 -14.55
C LEU A 171 -5.05 -8.55 -15.76
N LEU A 172 -5.59 -9.76 -15.60
CA LEU A 172 -6.30 -10.47 -16.66
C LEU A 172 -7.66 -9.81 -16.95
N LEU A 173 -8.37 -9.40 -15.90
CA LEU A 173 -9.67 -8.72 -16.00
C LEU A 173 -9.55 -7.27 -16.49
N GLU A 174 -8.37 -6.66 -16.44
CA GLU A 174 -8.13 -5.31 -16.96
C GLU A 174 -8.58 -5.16 -18.42
N LYS A 175 -8.19 -6.09 -19.29
CA LYS A 175 -8.52 -6.04 -20.73
C LYS A 175 -10.03 -6.05 -21.00
N PRO A 176 -10.82 -7.02 -20.49
CA PRO A 176 -12.27 -7.03 -20.71
C PRO A 176 -12.98 -5.88 -20.01
N LEU A 177 -12.57 -5.49 -18.79
CA LEU A 177 -13.22 -4.40 -18.05
C LEU A 177 -12.96 -3.02 -18.67
N ARG A 178 -11.82 -2.82 -19.35
CA ARG A 178 -11.54 -1.58 -20.10
C ARG A 178 -12.49 -1.36 -21.27
N ALA A 179 -13.15 -2.40 -21.76
CA ALA A 179 -14.18 -2.26 -22.80
C ALA A 179 -15.47 -1.62 -22.26
N ILE A 180 -15.66 -1.59 -20.94
CA ILE A 180 -16.85 -0.99 -20.30
C ILE A 180 -16.53 0.46 -19.96
N PRO A 181 -17.16 1.45 -20.64
CA PRO A 181 -16.98 2.86 -20.32
C PRO A 181 -17.51 3.14 -18.91
N GLY A 182 -16.72 3.83 -18.07
CA GLY A 182 -17.12 4.19 -16.70
C GLY A 182 -16.31 3.51 -15.59
N ILE A 183 -15.77 2.30 -15.81
CA ILE A 183 -15.12 1.51 -14.74
C ILE A 183 -13.73 2.04 -14.36
N PHE A 184 -12.91 2.37 -15.36
CA PHE A 184 -11.54 2.89 -15.16
C PHE A 184 -11.39 4.36 -15.50
N THR A 185 -12.48 5.04 -15.84
CA THR A 185 -12.46 6.48 -16.11
C THR A 185 -12.52 7.21 -14.78
N ALA A 186 -11.40 7.81 -14.37
CA ALA A 186 -11.40 8.72 -13.24
C ALA A 186 -12.42 9.85 -13.50
N PRO A 187 -13.20 10.27 -12.49
CA PRO A 187 -14.18 11.34 -12.63
C PRO A 187 -13.55 12.71 -12.97
N TRP A 188 -12.21 12.79 -12.96
CA TRP A 188 -11.45 13.99 -13.28
C TRP A 188 -10.35 13.70 -14.31
N ARG A 189 -10.40 14.40 -15.46
CA ARG A 189 -9.25 14.51 -16.37
C ARG A 189 -8.26 15.48 -15.75
N GLY A 190 -7.22 14.95 -15.13
CA GLY A 190 -6.12 15.78 -14.63
C GLY A 190 -5.22 16.32 -15.73
N GLU A 191 -4.58 17.45 -15.44
CA GLU A 191 -3.63 18.17 -16.30
C GLU A 191 -2.54 17.27 -16.93
N GLY A 192 -2.26 16.10 -16.32
CA GLY A 192 -1.34 15.10 -16.86
C GLY A 192 -1.78 14.39 -18.15
N VAL A 193 -3.04 14.50 -18.57
CA VAL A 193 -3.49 14.02 -19.90
C VAL A 193 -3.19 15.08 -20.98
N GLN A 194 -3.16 16.36 -20.62
CA GLN A 194 -2.88 17.44 -21.57
C GLN A 194 -1.39 17.51 -21.94
N THR A 195 -0.48 17.17 -21.03
CA THR A 195 0.97 17.10 -21.32
C THR A 195 1.34 16.01 -22.33
N LEU A 196 0.58 14.91 -22.38
CA LEU A 196 0.77 13.87 -23.41
C LEU A 196 0.22 14.29 -24.78
N GLN A 197 -0.73 15.22 -24.84
CA GLN A 197 -1.25 15.77 -26.10
C GLN A 197 -0.41 16.94 -26.63
N SER A 198 0.28 17.69 -25.76
CA SER A 198 1.18 18.77 -26.18
C SER A 198 2.56 18.30 -26.62
N ALA A 199 3.01 17.11 -26.20
CA ALA A 199 4.27 16.52 -26.63
C ALA A 199 4.21 15.83 -28.01
N ASN A 200 3.03 15.81 -28.64
CA ASN A 200 2.75 15.17 -29.93
C ASN A 200 2.24 16.18 -30.99
N LYS A 201 2.53 17.46 -30.79
CA LYS A 201 2.41 18.53 -31.79
C LYS A 201 3.79 19.12 -32.03
#